data_AF-A0A453JYW4-F1
#
_entry.id   AF-A0A453JYW4-F1
#
_cell.length_a   1.000
_cell.length_b   1.000
_cell.length_c   1.000
_cell.angle_alpha   90.00
_cell.angle_beta   90.00
_cell.angle_gamma   90.00
#
_symmetry.space_group_name_H-M   'P 1'
#
loop_
_entity.id
_entity.type
_entity.pdbx_description
1 polymer ?
#
loop_
_entity_poly.entity_id
_entity_poly.type
_entity_poly.pdbx_seq_one_letter_code
_entity_poly.pdbx_strand_id
1 'polypeptide(L)'
;MKKILPEMIEQSKVVYHNAKASTSSYRNFDAFRRASLNNKVKDLTHYTDELRWIKSKSEIKLMRESASIVSQSLLQTMLLSRTHREESQLAAKIEYECKMRGAQRMAFHPVVGGGANGSVVHYSRNDKKIKSGDLVLMDVGCEYHGYLSDLTRTWPPCGRFSAAQEELYSLILETNKECIKLCKPGTSIREIHHHSVYPQYMF
;
A
#
# COMPACT_ATOMS: atom_id res chain seq x y z
N MET A 1 24.58 -3.98 27.81
CA MET A 1 24.80 -3.92 26.34
C MET A 1 26.17 -3.37 25.92
N LYS A 2 26.70 -2.27 26.49
CA LYS A 2 27.96 -1.64 26.03
C LYS A 2 29.24 -2.51 26.08
N LYS A 3 29.29 -3.58 26.90
CA LYS A 3 30.44 -4.51 26.97
C LYS A 3 30.19 -5.83 26.23
N ILE A 4 28.99 -6.38 26.38
CA ILE A 4 28.61 -7.69 25.81
C ILE A 4 28.54 -7.67 24.28
N LEU A 5 27.95 -6.63 23.67
CA LEU A 5 27.75 -6.61 22.22
C LEU A 5 29.08 -6.50 21.43
N PRO A 6 30.05 -5.64 21.82
CA PRO A 6 31.39 -5.65 21.22
C PRO A 6 32.10 -7.02 21.30
N GLU A 7 32.07 -7.67 22.46
CA GLU A 7 32.67 -9.00 22.65
C GLU A 7 32.03 -10.05 21.73
N MET A 8 30.70 -10.06 21.63
CA MET A 8 29.97 -10.95 20.72
C MET A 8 30.35 -10.70 19.26
N ILE A 9 30.50 -9.43 18.84
CA ILE A 9 30.91 -9.07 17.48
C ILE A 9 32.34 -9.57 17.18
N GLU A 10 33.26 -9.43 18.13
CA GLU A 10 34.65 -9.85 17.97
C GLU A 10 34.78 -11.37 17.86
N GLN A 11 34.03 -12.11 18.67
CA GLN A 11 34.00 -13.57 18.67
C GLN A 11 33.24 -14.15 17.47
N SER A 12 32.44 -13.35 16.77
CA SER A 12 31.65 -13.80 15.62
C SER A 12 32.52 -14.05 14.38
N LYS A 13 32.20 -15.14 13.66
CA LYS A 13 32.78 -15.42 12.34
C LYS A 13 32.23 -14.47 11.26
N VAL A 14 30.92 -14.20 11.32
CA VAL A 14 30.17 -13.34 10.41
C VAL A 14 29.17 -12.52 11.22
N VAL A 15 28.95 -11.28 10.83
CA VAL A 15 27.93 -10.39 11.42
C VAL A 15 26.96 -9.98 10.33
N TYR A 16 25.70 -10.41 10.43
CA TYR A 16 24.66 -9.96 9.50
C TYR A 16 24.07 -8.64 9.98
N HIS A 17 24.04 -7.65 9.10
CA HIS A 17 23.66 -6.28 9.42
C HIS A 17 22.75 -5.72 8.34
N ASN A 18 21.60 -5.18 8.73
CA ASN A 18 20.75 -4.42 7.81
C ASN A 18 21.24 -2.96 7.79
N ALA A 19 21.98 -2.59 6.75
CA ALA A 19 22.56 -1.25 6.63
C ALA A 19 21.52 -0.14 6.41
N LYS A 20 20.34 -0.48 5.90
CA LYS A 20 19.27 0.47 5.57
C LYS A 20 18.34 0.77 6.75
N ALA A 21 18.08 -0.22 7.61
CA ALA A 21 17.09 -0.12 8.69
C ALA A 21 17.69 0.07 10.10
N SER A 22 18.99 -0.15 10.29
CA SER A 22 19.58 -0.08 11.63
C SER A 22 19.99 1.32 12.05
N THR A 23 19.65 1.68 13.29
CA THR A 23 20.14 2.87 13.99
C THR A 23 21.66 2.84 14.18
N SER A 24 22.29 4.02 14.16
CA SER A 24 23.75 4.21 14.19
C SER A 24 24.44 3.82 15.50
N SER A 25 23.71 3.44 16.55
CA SER A 25 24.22 3.35 17.92
C SER A 25 25.35 2.33 18.13
N TYR A 26 25.28 1.16 17.49
CA TYR A 26 26.30 0.10 17.64
C TYR A 26 27.36 0.09 16.53
N ARG A 27 27.15 0.85 15.45
CA ARG A 27 28.11 0.96 14.34
C ARG A 27 29.40 1.68 14.78
N ASN A 28 29.31 2.48 15.84
CA ASN A 28 30.44 3.22 16.39
C ASN A 28 31.37 2.37 17.28
N PHE A 29 31.02 1.12 17.61
CA PHE A 29 31.92 0.25 18.36
C PHE A 29 33.12 -0.15 17.50
N ASP A 30 34.31 -0.14 18.10
CA ASP A 30 35.54 -0.59 17.43
C ASP A 30 35.44 -2.03 16.94
N ALA A 31 34.77 -2.89 17.71
CA ALA A 31 34.43 -4.25 17.31
C ALA A 31 33.72 -4.31 15.95
N PHE A 32 32.69 -3.48 15.75
CA PHE A 32 31.92 -3.43 14.51
C PHE A 32 32.74 -2.85 13.36
N ARG A 33 33.48 -1.76 13.60
CA ARG A 33 34.37 -1.15 12.58
C ARG A 33 35.42 -2.15 12.11
N ARG A 34 36.07 -2.87 13.03
CA ARG A 34 37.04 -3.92 12.70
C ARG A 34 36.40 -5.08 11.95
N ALA A 35 35.22 -5.54 12.36
CA ALA A 35 34.50 -6.58 11.64
C ALA A 35 34.14 -6.14 10.21
N SER A 36 33.75 -4.88 10.02
CA SER A 36 33.44 -4.31 8.71
C SER A 36 34.69 -4.22 7.82
N LEU A 37 35.81 -3.70 8.34
CA LEU A 37 37.09 -3.62 7.62
C LEU A 37 37.62 -4.99 7.20
N ASN A 38 37.38 -6.01 8.02
CA ASN A 38 37.77 -7.39 7.74
C ASN A 38 36.74 -8.16 6.89
N ASN A 39 35.79 -7.48 6.23
CA ASN A 39 34.74 -8.08 5.39
C ASN A 39 33.86 -9.15 6.11
N LYS A 40 33.81 -9.14 7.44
CA LYS A 40 32.96 -10.03 8.26
C LYS A 40 31.52 -9.57 8.34
N VAL A 41 31.25 -8.29 8.07
CA VAL A 41 29.88 -7.75 8.05
C VAL A 41 29.24 -8.04 6.70
N LYS A 42 28.11 -8.75 6.70
CA LYS A 42 27.33 -9.09 5.51
C LYS A 42 25.96 -8.42 5.56
N ASP A 43 25.44 -8.05 4.41
CA ASP A 43 24.11 -7.45 4.33
C ASP A 43 23.04 -8.50 4.61
N LEU A 44 22.20 -8.23 5.61
CA LEU A 44 21.07 -9.09 5.98
C LEU A 44 19.86 -8.85 5.06
N THR A 45 19.79 -7.70 4.39
CA THR A 45 18.60 -7.20 3.70
C THR A 45 18.10 -8.20 2.65
N HIS A 46 19.00 -8.76 1.85
CA HIS A 46 18.68 -9.76 0.83
C HIS A 46 17.90 -10.95 1.40
N TYR A 47 18.39 -11.52 2.50
CA TYR A 47 17.76 -12.68 3.14
C TYR A 47 16.40 -12.32 3.73
N THR A 48 16.28 -11.15 4.38
CA THR A 48 15.01 -10.73 4.96
C THR A 48 13.96 -10.38 3.90
N ASP A 49 14.38 -9.82 2.76
CA ASP A 49 13.47 -9.49 1.66
C ASP A 49 12.94 -10.77 1.00
N GLU A 50 13.80 -11.77 0.78
CA GLU A 50 13.42 -13.07 0.26
C GLU A 50 12.44 -13.80 1.20
N LEU A 51 12.73 -13.83 2.50
CA LEU A 51 11.83 -14.43 3.51
C LEU A 51 10.47 -13.73 3.59
N ARG A 52 10.42 -12.42 3.36
CA ARG A 52 9.16 -11.64 3.36
C ARG A 52 8.43 -11.70 2.03
N TRP A 53 9.04 -12.24 0.98
CA TRP A 53 8.45 -12.27 -0.35
C TRP A 53 7.23 -13.19 -0.39
N ILE A 54 7.39 -14.42 0.09
CA ILE A 54 6.35 -15.45 0.13
C ILE A 54 5.68 -15.45 1.49
N LYS A 55 4.41 -15.03 1.53
CA LYS A 55 3.64 -14.89 2.76
C LYS A 55 3.15 -16.25 3.24
N SER A 56 3.32 -16.52 4.52
CA SER A 56 2.69 -17.67 5.18
C SER A 56 1.16 -17.50 5.26
N LYS A 57 0.46 -18.59 5.57
CA LYS A 57 -1.02 -18.57 5.74
C LYS A 57 -1.47 -17.58 6.81
N SER A 58 -0.71 -17.44 7.89
CA SER A 58 -1.00 -16.50 8.98
C SER A 58 -0.88 -15.04 8.53
N GLU A 59 0.14 -14.72 7.74
CA GLU A 59 0.34 -13.38 7.19
C GLU A 59 -0.76 -13.02 6.20
N ILE A 60 -1.12 -13.96 5.30
CA ILE A 60 -2.24 -13.78 4.37
C ILE A 60 -3.54 -13.52 5.13
N LYS A 61 -3.77 -14.19 6.27
CA LYS A 61 -4.94 -13.93 7.11
C LYS A 61 -4.96 -12.49 7.63
N LEU A 62 -3.82 -11.97 8.10
CA LEU A 62 -3.72 -10.58 8.56
C LEU A 62 -3.92 -9.57 7.42
N MET A 63 -3.34 -9.83 6.24
CA MET A 63 -3.57 -9.00 5.04
C MET A 63 -5.05 -8.96 4.63
N ARG A 64 -5.74 -10.12 4.69
CA ARG A 64 -7.18 -10.19 4.40
C ARG A 64 -8.01 -9.41 5.41
N GLU A 65 -7.64 -9.45 6.68
CA GLU A 65 -8.32 -8.65 7.71
C GLU A 65 -8.13 -7.15 7.45
N SER A 66 -6.90 -6.72 7.15
CA SER A 66 -6.63 -5.34 6.75
C SER A 66 -7.45 -4.90 5.53
N ALA A 67 -7.58 -5.78 4.53
CA ALA A 67 -8.40 -5.49 3.34
C ALA A 67 -9.90 -5.42 3.66
N SER A 68 -10.39 -6.30 4.56
CA SER A 68 -11.77 -6.30 5.04
C SER A 68 -12.13 -5.00 5.77
N ILE A 69 -11.26 -4.55 6.67
CA ILE A 69 -11.43 -3.31 7.43
C ILE A 69 -11.58 -2.11 6.48
N VAL A 70 -10.65 -1.92 5.55
CA VAL A 70 -10.72 -0.79 4.59
C VAL A 70 -11.93 -0.91 3.69
N SER A 71 -12.25 -2.11 3.19
CA SER A 71 -13.40 -2.32 2.30
C SER A 71 -14.71 -1.93 2.97
N GLN A 72 -14.92 -2.32 4.23
CA GLN A 72 -16.13 -1.96 4.99
C GLN A 72 -16.17 -0.46 5.30
N SER A 73 -15.01 0.13 5.64
CA SER A 73 -14.86 1.56 5.92
C SER A 73 -15.15 2.41 4.69
N LEU A 74 -14.72 1.94 3.53
CA LEU A 74 -14.96 2.59 2.25
C LEU A 74 -16.44 2.59 1.89
N LEU A 75 -17.16 1.49 2.12
CA LEU A 75 -18.62 1.45 1.91
C LEU A 75 -19.35 2.53 2.73
N GLN A 76 -18.98 2.72 4.00
CA GLN A 76 -19.54 3.78 4.84
C GLN A 76 -19.17 5.18 4.34
N THR A 77 -17.96 5.34 3.81
CA THR A 77 -17.47 6.60 3.23
C THR A 77 -18.20 6.93 1.92
N MET A 78 -18.42 5.95 1.06
CA MET A 78 -19.21 6.08 -0.17
C MET A 78 -20.65 6.50 0.15
N LEU A 79 -21.27 5.92 1.18
CA LEU A 79 -22.61 6.33 1.64
C LEU A 79 -22.64 7.78 2.13
N LEU A 80 -21.64 8.21 2.92
CA LEU A 80 -21.53 9.60 3.39
C LEU A 80 -21.36 10.59 2.25
N SER A 81 -20.64 10.21 1.18
CA SER A 81 -20.35 11.09 0.03
C SER A 81 -21.60 11.61 -0.69
N ARG A 82 -22.75 10.95 -0.50
CA ARG A 82 -24.04 11.40 -1.04
C ARG A 82 -24.45 12.79 -0.52
N THR A 83 -24.17 13.07 0.75
CA THR A 83 -24.56 14.31 1.44
C THR A 83 -23.38 15.22 1.77
N HIS A 84 -22.16 14.67 1.86
CA HIS A 84 -20.95 15.41 2.19
C HIS A 84 -20.00 15.40 1.01
N ARG A 85 -19.74 16.57 0.43
CA ARG A 85 -19.01 16.73 -0.83
C ARG A 85 -17.70 17.47 -0.68
N GLU A 86 -17.00 17.28 0.43
CA GLU A 86 -15.64 17.80 0.65
C GLU A 86 -14.66 16.64 0.75
N GLU A 87 -13.56 16.70 0.01
CA GLU A 87 -12.51 15.66 0.03
C GLU A 87 -11.99 15.40 1.45
N SER A 88 -11.79 16.46 2.24
CA SER A 88 -11.33 16.41 3.62
C SER A 88 -12.29 15.67 4.55
N GLN A 89 -13.60 15.83 4.35
CA GLN A 89 -14.62 15.14 5.13
C GLN A 89 -14.64 13.65 4.82
N LEU A 90 -14.45 13.28 3.55
CA LEU A 90 -14.35 11.88 3.15
C LEU A 90 -13.04 11.24 3.67
N ALA A 91 -11.92 11.97 3.65
CA ALA A 91 -10.66 11.54 4.24
C ALA A 91 -10.80 11.27 5.76
N ALA A 92 -11.39 12.22 6.51
CA ALA A 92 -11.67 12.03 7.93
C ALA A 92 -12.60 10.83 8.19
N LYS A 93 -13.62 10.62 7.33
CA LYS A 93 -14.56 9.50 7.47
C LYS A 93 -13.87 8.16 7.29
N ILE A 94 -13.03 7.98 6.26
CA ILE A 94 -12.36 6.70 6.03
C ILE A 94 -11.37 6.40 7.16
N GLU A 95 -10.64 7.39 7.64
CA GLU A 95 -9.72 7.25 8.77
C GLU A 95 -10.46 6.83 10.05
N TYR A 96 -11.56 7.51 10.36
CA TYR A 96 -12.42 7.19 11.50
C TYR A 96 -12.93 5.74 11.41
N GLU A 97 -13.53 5.35 10.28
CA GLU A 97 -14.12 4.02 10.12
C GLU A 97 -13.07 2.92 10.21
N CYS A 98 -11.89 3.11 9.59
CA CYS A 98 -10.78 2.16 9.71
C CYS A 98 -10.36 2.01 11.17
N LYS A 99 -10.20 3.13 11.90
CA LYS A 99 -9.80 3.13 13.30
C LYS A 99 -10.83 2.42 14.19
N MET A 100 -12.12 2.69 13.99
CA MET A 100 -13.22 2.08 14.73
C MET A 100 -13.34 0.57 14.48
N ARG A 101 -12.82 0.08 13.35
CA ARG A 101 -12.77 -1.34 12.99
C ARG A 101 -11.48 -2.04 13.39
N GLY A 102 -10.62 -1.37 14.18
CA GLY A 102 -9.42 -1.97 14.76
C GLY A 102 -8.14 -1.78 13.95
N ALA A 103 -8.15 -0.94 12.90
CA ALA A 103 -6.90 -0.54 12.26
C ALA A 103 -5.99 0.24 13.25
N GLN A 104 -4.69 -0.05 13.22
CA GLN A 104 -3.74 0.68 14.07
C GLN A 104 -3.50 2.10 13.52
N ARG A 105 -3.42 2.21 12.19
CA ARG A 105 -3.26 3.46 11.42
C ARG A 105 -3.64 3.22 9.96
N MET A 106 -3.71 4.30 9.18
CA MET A 106 -3.73 4.18 7.72
C MET A 106 -2.37 3.68 7.21
N ALA A 107 -2.37 2.94 6.10
CA ALA A 107 -1.15 2.42 5.49
C ALA A 107 -0.29 3.54 4.88
N PHE A 108 -0.96 4.57 4.37
CA PHE A 108 -0.41 5.79 3.81
C PHE A 108 -1.44 6.92 3.97
N HIS A 109 -1.04 8.15 3.64
CA HIS A 109 -1.96 9.29 3.63
C HIS A 109 -3.07 9.07 2.60
N PRO A 110 -4.36 9.04 2.97
CA PRO A 110 -5.45 8.83 2.03
C PRO A 110 -5.38 9.77 0.83
N VAL A 111 -5.57 9.25 -0.38
CA VAL A 111 -5.73 10.06 -1.59
C VAL A 111 -7.21 10.17 -1.85
N VAL A 112 -7.78 11.38 -1.81
CA VAL A 112 -9.21 11.62 -2.05
C VAL A 112 -9.37 12.70 -3.10
N GLY A 113 -9.55 12.31 -4.36
CA GLY A 113 -9.62 13.24 -5.49
C GLY A 113 -11.01 13.30 -6.13
N GLY A 114 -11.67 14.45 -6.06
CA GLY A 114 -12.89 14.76 -6.81
C GLY A 114 -12.59 15.32 -8.21
N GLY A 115 -13.33 14.86 -9.22
CA GLY A 115 -13.21 15.37 -10.59
C GLY A 115 -11.77 15.26 -11.11
N ALA A 116 -11.21 16.37 -11.60
CA ALA A 116 -9.85 16.40 -12.15
C ALA A 116 -8.75 16.04 -11.13
N ASN A 117 -8.99 16.22 -9.82
CA ASN A 117 -8.03 15.82 -8.78
C ASN A 117 -7.84 14.30 -8.75
N GLY A 118 -8.88 13.53 -9.12
CA GLY A 118 -8.79 12.07 -9.23
C GLY A 118 -7.82 11.58 -10.31
N SER A 119 -7.39 12.45 -11.23
CA SER A 119 -6.39 12.13 -12.26
C SER A 119 -4.95 12.41 -11.83
N VAL A 120 -4.72 12.85 -10.58
CA VAL A 120 -3.38 13.13 -10.05
C VAL A 120 -2.94 11.96 -9.16
N VAL A 121 -1.95 11.19 -9.63
CA VAL A 121 -1.53 9.87 -9.08
C VAL A 121 -1.26 9.87 -7.58
N HIS A 122 -0.68 10.94 -7.01
CA HIS A 122 -0.40 11.06 -5.58
C HIS A 122 -1.03 12.33 -4.98
N TYR A 123 -2.29 12.62 -5.35
CA TYR A 123 -3.02 13.75 -4.78
C TYR A 123 -3.17 13.62 -3.26
N SER A 124 -2.62 14.56 -2.50
CA SER A 124 -2.61 14.50 -1.04
C SER A 124 -3.27 15.69 -0.35
N ARG A 125 -3.68 16.72 -1.11
CA ARG A 125 -4.24 17.95 -0.54
C ARG A 125 -5.56 17.69 0.16
N ASN A 126 -6.42 16.88 -0.46
CA ASN A 126 -7.76 16.53 0.05
C ASN A 126 -8.54 17.75 0.55
N ASP A 127 -8.41 18.89 -0.12
CA ASP A 127 -8.89 20.20 0.36
C ASP A 127 -9.94 20.85 -0.55
N LYS A 128 -10.45 20.10 -1.55
CA LYS A 128 -11.43 20.61 -2.50
C LYS A 128 -12.83 20.07 -2.26
N LYS A 129 -13.78 20.91 -2.67
CA LYS A 129 -15.17 20.53 -2.84
C LYS A 129 -15.35 19.71 -4.10
N ILE A 130 -16.05 18.60 -3.98
CA ILE A 130 -16.45 17.69 -5.05
C ILE A 130 -17.71 18.27 -5.71
N LYS A 131 -17.66 18.55 -7.02
CA LYS A 131 -18.80 19.18 -7.70
C LYS A 131 -19.87 18.15 -8.05
N SER A 132 -21.07 18.64 -8.33
CA SER A 132 -22.14 17.76 -8.81
C SER A 132 -21.80 17.22 -10.18
N GLY A 133 -21.94 15.90 -10.35
CA GLY A 133 -21.58 15.21 -11.59
C GLY A 133 -20.12 14.70 -11.62
N ASP A 134 -19.27 15.12 -10.69
CA ASP A 134 -17.91 14.59 -10.59
C ASP A 134 -17.91 13.15 -10.06
N LEU A 135 -16.92 12.36 -10.48
CA LEU A 135 -16.51 11.14 -9.78
C LEU A 135 -15.59 11.51 -8.61
N VAL A 136 -15.52 10.61 -7.64
CA VAL A 136 -14.50 10.59 -6.58
C VAL A 136 -13.65 9.36 -6.78
N LEU A 137 -12.33 9.55 -6.83
CA LEU A 137 -11.34 8.49 -6.67
C LEU A 137 -10.82 8.53 -5.24
N MET A 138 -10.78 7.38 -4.59
CA MET A 138 -10.16 7.22 -3.28
C MET A 138 -9.18 6.06 -3.32
N ASP A 139 -7.92 6.35 -3.00
CA ASP A 139 -6.85 5.37 -2.85
C ASP A 139 -6.42 5.30 -1.38
N VAL A 140 -6.63 4.14 -0.77
CA VAL A 140 -6.60 3.96 0.69
C VAL A 140 -6.16 2.57 1.12
N GLY A 141 -5.55 2.52 2.29
CA GLY A 141 -5.11 1.30 2.94
C GLY A 141 -5.07 1.48 4.45
N CYS A 142 -5.12 0.40 5.21
CA CYS A 142 -4.88 0.44 6.65
C CYS A 142 -3.83 -0.57 7.08
N GLU A 143 -3.36 -0.43 8.32
CA GLU A 143 -2.50 -1.40 8.98
C GLU A 143 -3.29 -2.23 10.00
N TYR A 144 -3.15 -3.55 9.91
CA TYR A 144 -3.64 -4.51 10.88
C TYR A 144 -2.53 -5.50 11.27
N HIS A 145 -2.11 -5.44 12.53
CA HIS A 145 -0.99 -6.17 13.12
C HIS A 145 0.29 -6.18 12.26
N GLY A 146 0.66 -5.01 11.73
CA GLY A 146 1.87 -4.82 10.92
C GLY A 146 1.74 -5.22 9.45
N TYR A 147 0.57 -5.73 9.01
CA TYR A 147 0.26 -5.97 7.60
C TYR A 147 -0.64 -4.88 7.04
N LEU A 148 -0.44 -4.57 5.77
CA LEU A 148 -1.11 -3.46 5.10
C LEU A 148 -2.09 -3.97 4.05
N SER A 149 -3.16 -3.22 3.88
CA SER A 149 -4.01 -3.25 2.67
C SER A 149 -3.72 -2.03 1.82
N ASP A 150 -4.07 -2.13 0.53
CA ASP A 150 -3.94 -1.06 -0.45
C ASP A 150 -5.01 -1.30 -1.52
N LEU A 151 -5.96 -0.37 -1.67
CA LEU A 151 -7.02 -0.46 -2.65
C LEU A 151 -7.51 0.92 -3.08
N THR A 152 -7.85 1.00 -4.36
CA THR A 152 -8.45 2.19 -4.97
C THR A 152 -9.87 1.90 -5.43
N ARG A 153 -10.81 2.85 -5.24
CA ARG A 153 -12.14 2.82 -5.89
C ARG A 153 -12.50 4.19 -6.44
N THR A 154 -13.28 4.17 -7.51
CA THR A 154 -13.84 5.36 -8.14
C THR A 154 -15.36 5.24 -8.22
N TRP A 155 -16.11 6.26 -7.78
CA TRP A 155 -17.57 6.24 -7.81
C TRP A 155 -18.19 7.63 -7.98
N PRO A 156 -19.42 7.74 -8.51
CA PRO A 156 -20.18 8.97 -8.51
C PRO A 156 -20.88 9.16 -7.15
N PRO A 157 -20.65 10.26 -6.39
CA PRO A 157 -21.35 10.51 -5.13
C PRO A 157 -22.87 10.64 -5.28
N CYS A 158 -23.37 11.00 -6.47
CA CYS A 158 -24.80 11.01 -6.78
C CYS A 158 -25.39 9.60 -7.00
N GLY A 159 -24.56 8.56 -7.06
CA GLY A 159 -24.98 7.17 -7.25
C GLY A 159 -25.26 6.76 -8.70
N ARG A 160 -25.02 7.63 -9.68
CA ARG A 160 -25.22 7.35 -11.11
C ARG A 160 -24.06 7.88 -11.94
N PHE A 161 -23.51 7.03 -12.80
CA PHE A 161 -22.53 7.43 -13.81
C PHE A 161 -23.22 8.17 -14.96
N SER A 162 -22.53 9.14 -15.56
CA SER A 162 -22.86 9.59 -16.92
C SER A 162 -22.41 8.54 -17.95
N ALA A 163 -22.93 8.59 -19.17
CA ALA A 163 -22.57 7.63 -20.22
C ALA A 163 -21.05 7.56 -20.45
N ALA A 164 -20.39 8.71 -20.57
CA ALA A 164 -18.93 8.78 -20.76
C ALA A 164 -18.14 8.26 -19.53
N GLN A 165 -18.65 8.49 -18.31
CA GLN A 165 -18.01 7.96 -17.11
C GLN A 165 -18.16 6.44 -17.00
N GLU A 166 -19.33 5.92 -17.34
CA GLU A 166 -19.63 4.47 -17.33
C GLU A 166 -18.80 3.73 -18.37
N GLU A 167 -18.66 4.28 -19.57
CA GLU A 167 -17.82 3.73 -20.65
C GLU A 167 -16.36 3.61 -20.19
N LEU A 168 -15.77 4.71 -19.70
CA LEU A 168 -14.38 4.71 -19.22
C LEU A 168 -14.19 3.79 -18.01
N TYR A 169 -15.11 3.82 -17.05
CA TYR A 169 -15.04 2.94 -15.88
C TYR A 169 -15.11 1.46 -16.28
N SER A 170 -16.00 1.11 -17.21
CA SER A 170 -16.16 -0.27 -17.68
C SER A 170 -14.91 -0.76 -18.38
N LEU A 171 -14.31 0.05 -19.27
CA LEU A 171 -13.04 -0.26 -19.92
C LEU A 171 -11.95 -0.59 -18.89
N ILE A 172 -11.75 0.29 -17.90
CA ILE A 172 -10.74 0.09 -16.84
C ILE A 172 -11.05 -1.18 -16.01
N LEU A 173 -12.32 -1.40 -15.66
CA LEU A 173 -12.75 -2.56 -14.89
C LEU A 173 -12.49 -3.86 -15.65
N GLU A 174 -12.76 -3.91 -16.95
CA GLU A 174 -12.50 -5.06 -17.80
C GLU A 174 -11.01 -5.34 -17.92
N THR A 175 -10.20 -4.32 -18.23
CA THR A 175 -8.74 -4.45 -18.26
C THR A 175 -8.19 -4.97 -16.93
N ASN A 176 -8.68 -4.44 -15.79
CA ASN A 176 -8.27 -4.90 -14.47
C ASN A 176 -8.64 -6.38 -14.23
N LYS A 177 -9.85 -6.80 -14.60
CA LYS A 177 -10.29 -8.21 -14.46
C LYS A 177 -9.43 -9.15 -15.30
N GLU A 178 -9.09 -8.78 -16.53
CA GLU A 178 -8.21 -9.59 -17.37
C GLU A 178 -6.80 -9.68 -16.77
N CYS A 179 -6.25 -8.58 -16.26
CA CYS A 179 -4.96 -8.59 -15.56
C CYS A 179 -4.97 -9.51 -14.33
N ILE A 180 -6.06 -9.53 -13.56
CA ILE A 180 -6.19 -10.43 -12.39
C ILE A 180 -6.16 -11.91 -12.81
N LYS A 181 -6.75 -12.28 -13.95
CA LYS A 181 -6.71 -13.67 -14.46
C LYS A 181 -5.28 -14.11 -14.81
N LEU A 182 -4.40 -13.17 -15.15
CA LEU A 182 -2.99 -13.44 -15.44
C LEU A 182 -2.14 -13.63 -14.17
N CYS A 183 -2.64 -13.26 -12.99
CA CYS A 183 -1.91 -13.40 -11.71
C CYS A 183 -1.82 -14.87 -11.26
N LYS A 184 -0.92 -15.65 -11.86
CA LYS A 184 -0.67 -17.06 -11.57
C LYS A 184 0.83 -17.40 -11.59
N PRO A 185 1.27 -18.51 -10.96
CA PRO A 185 2.68 -18.92 -11.02
C PRO A 185 3.20 -19.00 -12.45
N GLY A 186 4.38 -18.42 -12.67
CA GLY A 186 5.04 -18.36 -13.98
C GLY A 186 4.80 -17.07 -14.77
N THR A 187 3.80 -16.25 -14.42
CA THR A 187 3.57 -14.96 -15.08
C THR A 187 4.33 -13.83 -14.38
N SER A 188 5.07 -13.03 -15.14
CA SER A 188 5.79 -11.87 -14.62
C SER A 188 4.93 -10.62 -14.52
N ILE A 189 5.30 -9.71 -13.62
CA ILE A 189 4.67 -8.38 -13.50
C ILE A 189 4.76 -7.60 -14.83
N ARG A 190 5.85 -7.79 -15.59
CA ARG A 190 6.05 -7.13 -16.88
C ARG A 190 5.02 -7.59 -17.92
N GLU A 191 4.69 -8.87 -17.95
CA GLU A 191 3.65 -9.40 -18.84
C GLU A 191 2.27 -8.85 -18.47
N ILE A 192 1.93 -8.82 -17.19
CA ILE A 192 0.66 -8.24 -16.70
C ILE A 192 0.59 -6.75 -17.07
N HIS A 193 1.67 -6.00 -16.85
CA HIS A 193 1.73 -4.60 -17.22
C HIS A 193 1.58 -4.38 -18.73
N HIS A 194 2.30 -5.16 -19.54
CA HIS A 194 2.19 -5.07 -21.00
C HIS A 194 0.75 -5.35 -21.47
N HIS A 195 0.08 -6.34 -20.88
CA HIS A 195 -1.32 -6.64 -21.17
C HIS A 195 -2.26 -5.49 -20.79
N SER A 196 -2.00 -4.80 -19.68
CA SER A 196 -2.83 -3.66 -19.25
C SER A 196 -2.74 -2.43 -20.16
N VAL A 197 -1.65 -2.29 -20.93
CA VAL A 197 -1.40 -1.14 -21.82
C VAL A 197 -1.69 -1.48 -23.28
N TYR A 198 -1.42 -2.73 -23.68
CA TYR A 198 -1.60 -3.24 -25.04
C TYR A 198 -2.51 -4.49 -25.01
N PRO A 199 -3.80 -4.34 -24.71
CA PRO A 199 -4.71 -5.46 -24.76
C PRO A 199 -4.75 -5.99 -26.20
N GLN A 200 -4.27 -7.22 -26.42
CA GLN A 200 -4.15 -7.83 -27.75
C GLN A 200 -5.51 -8.07 -28.45
N TYR A 201 -6.63 -7.70 -27.82
CA TYR A 201 -7.99 -8.00 -28.29
C TYR A 201 -9.01 -6.91 -27.93
N MET A 202 -8.71 -5.63 -28.19
CA MET A 202 -9.68 -4.56 -27.91
C MET A 202 -9.70 -3.48 -29.00
N PHE A 203 -10.15 -3.86 -30.20
CA PHE A 203 -10.91 -3.06 -31.18
C PHE A 203 -11.68 -4.02 -32.09
#